data_AF-A0A7L9A5M0-F1
#
_entry.id   AF-A0A7L9A5M0-F1
#
_cell.length_a   1.000
_cell.length_b   1.000
_cell.length_c   1.000
_cell.angle_alpha   90.00
_cell.angle_beta   90.00
_cell.angle_gamma   90.00
#
_symmetry.space_group_name_H-M   'P 1'
#
loop_
_entity.id
_entity.type
_entity.pdbx_description
1 polymer ?
#
loop_
_entity_poly.entity_id
_entity_poly.type
_entity_poly.pdbx_seq_one_letter_code
_entity_poly.pdbx_strand_id
1 'polypeptide(L)'
;WDLPDKKFFWESSEHPNFTLNEETGMIQMRHKTREGRYHLRFKVYDRKHTQTDVPANVTVYVKEISHEAIINSGSIRISGMSDEDFIRVWNYKTLSVARSKLDIFKDKLADLLNTERENIDIFSVQLRKKHPPVTDIRFSAHGAHYYKPIRLNGIVLMHREEIERAVGINITMVGIDECLYENQMCEGSCTNVLDISNLPYMVNANKTALVGVRVDVIPECTCGARNFTQAETCRNSPCYNGGRCIEGKYGLTCSCPPGYTGPRCQQTSRSFRGTGWAWYPSLEMCDNSHLSFEFITRKSEGVLLYNGPIVPPEPEEIVVSDFISVELERGNPRLLIDFGSGTLELRVKTKKSLDDGEWHRIDIF
;
A
#
# COMPACT_ATOMS: atom_id res chain seq x y z
N TRP A 1 27.97 16.13 -10.98
CA TRP A 1 29.02 15.10 -11.04
C TRP A 1 29.92 15.38 -12.23
N ASP A 2 31.24 15.42 -12.02
CA ASP A 2 32.24 15.67 -13.08
C ASP A 2 32.49 14.37 -13.87
N LEU A 3 31.53 13.99 -14.72
CA LEU A 3 31.58 12.79 -15.57
C LEU A 3 32.43 12.94 -16.86
N PRO A 4 32.50 14.10 -17.55
CA PRO A 4 33.17 14.20 -18.85
C PRO A 4 34.64 13.75 -18.86
N ASP A 5 35.34 13.91 -17.74
CA ASP A 5 36.75 13.57 -17.59
C ASP A 5 36.99 12.14 -17.07
N LYS A 6 35.92 11.37 -16.84
CA LYS A 6 35.98 10.02 -16.24
C LYS A 6 35.62 8.93 -17.25
N LYS A 7 36.31 7.79 -17.14
CA LYS A 7 35.97 6.55 -17.85
C LYS A 7 35.89 5.40 -16.87
N PHE A 8 34.99 4.46 -17.14
CA PHE A 8 34.68 3.34 -16.25
C PHE A 8 34.93 2.01 -16.96
N PHE A 9 35.68 1.12 -16.32
CA PHE A 9 36.01 -0.20 -16.86
C PHE A 9 35.82 -1.28 -15.81
N TRP A 10 35.61 -2.52 -16.25
CA TRP A 10 35.66 -3.68 -15.36
C TRP A 10 37.09 -3.87 -14.81
N GLU A 11 37.22 -4.25 -13.53
CA GLU A 11 38.53 -4.59 -12.96
C GLU A 11 39.12 -5.84 -13.64
N SER A 12 38.25 -6.78 -14.03
CA SER A 12 38.56 -8.03 -14.70
C SER A 12 37.73 -8.20 -15.97
N SER A 13 37.29 -9.42 -16.29
CA SER A 13 36.29 -9.65 -17.34
C SER A 13 34.91 -9.07 -16.96
N GLU A 14 34.13 -8.70 -17.97
CA GLU A 14 32.74 -8.29 -17.82
C GLU A 14 31.91 -9.37 -17.10
N HIS A 15 31.01 -8.93 -16.23
CA HIS A 15 30.15 -9.83 -15.49
C HIS A 15 29.01 -10.39 -16.38
N PRO A 16 28.68 -11.70 -16.34
CA PRO A 16 27.69 -12.31 -17.24
C PRO A 16 26.27 -11.74 -17.11
N ASN A 17 25.94 -11.16 -15.95
CA ASN A 17 24.61 -10.60 -15.63
C ASN A 17 24.50 -9.08 -15.72
N PHE A 18 25.60 -8.34 -15.91
CA PHE A 18 25.57 -6.88 -15.86
C PHE A 18 26.44 -6.28 -16.96
N THR A 19 25.98 -5.19 -17.56
CA THR A 19 26.76 -4.36 -18.47
C THR A 19 27.16 -3.07 -17.77
N LEU A 20 28.25 -2.47 -18.24
CA LEU A 20 28.75 -1.17 -17.78
C LEU A 20 28.83 -0.23 -18.97
N ASN A 21 28.27 0.97 -18.85
CA ASN A 21 28.52 2.05 -19.79
C ASN A 21 29.83 2.77 -19.42
N GLU A 22 30.83 2.71 -20.30
CA GLU A 22 32.17 3.25 -20.02
C GLU A 22 32.21 4.79 -19.95
N GLU A 23 31.23 5.48 -20.52
CA GLU A 23 31.12 6.95 -20.52
C GLU A 23 30.41 7.46 -19.26
N THR A 24 29.31 6.80 -18.87
CA THR A 24 28.42 7.30 -17.82
C THR A 24 28.63 6.60 -16.48
N GLY A 25 29.28 5.44 -16.47
CA GLY A 25 29.38 4.55 -15.31
C GLY A 25 28.07 3.83 -14.97
N MET A 26 27.06 3.92 -15.85
CA MET A 26 25.76 3.28 -15.61
C MET A 26 25.89 1.76 -15.70
N ILE A 27 25.45 1.07 -14.65
CA ILE A 27 25.38 -0.39 -14.58
C ILE A 27 23.97 -0.80 -14.98
N GLN A 28 23.84 -1.68 -15.97
CA GLN A 28 22.55 -2.19 -16.41
C GLN A 28 22.46 -3.71 -16.17
N MET A 29 21.39 -4.13 -15.50
CA MET A 29 21.10 -5.53 -15.27
C MET A 29 20.61 -6.19 -16.57
N ARG A 30 21.20 -7.33 -16.94
CA ARG A 30 20.77 -8.12 -18.09
C ARG A 30 19.50 -8.90 -17.75
N HIS A 31 18.68 -9.14 -18.77
CA HIS A 31 17.46 -9.93 -18.63
C HIS A 31 17.78 -11.34 -18.12
N LYS A 32 16.88 -11.93 -17.31
CA LYS A 32 17.02 -13.24 -16.63
C LYS A 32 18.09 -13.32 -15.54
N THR A 33 18.59 -12.19 -15.05
CA THR A 33 19.40 -12.16 -13.82
C THR A 33 18.54 -12.64 -12.66
N ARG A 34 19.05 -13.59 -11.87
CA ARG A 34 18.33 -14.22 -10.76
C ARG A 34 18.43 -13.35 -9.51
N GLU A 35 17.55 -13.63 -8.55
CA GLU A 35 17.67 -13.09 -7.20
C GLU A 35 19.02 -13.48 -6.59
N GLY A 36 19.64 -12.53 -5.89
CA GLY A 36 20.92 -12.77 -5.24
C GLY A 36 21.74 -11.51 -4.99
N ARG A 37 22.92 -11.74 -4.42
CA ARG A 37 23.91 -10.70 -4.10
C ARG A 37 25.10 -10.83 -5.05
N TYR A 38 25.35 -9.77 -5.82
CA TYR A 38 26.40 -9.70 -6.83
C TYR A 38 27.45 -8.67 -6.42
N HIS A 39 28.73 -9.04 -6.53
CA HIS A 39 29.85 -8.15 -6.23
C HIS A 39 30.52 -7.75 -7.54
N LEU A 40 30.36 -6.49 -7.92
CA LEU A 40 30.91 -5.92 -9.15
C LEU A 40 32.11 -5.04 -8.79
N ARG A 41 33.19 -5.20 -9.55
CA ARG A 41 34.44 -4.47 -9.35
C ARG A 41 34.86 -3.76 -10.62
N PHE A 42 35.17 -2.49 -10.46
CA PHE A 42 35.46 -1.57 -11.55
C PHE A 42 36.74 -0.80 -11.27
N LYS A 43 37.32 -0.26 -12.34
CA LYS A 43 38.39 0.73 -12.31
C LYS A 43 37.89 2.01 -12.96
N VAL A 44 38.19 3.14 -12.32
CA VAL A 44 37.85 4.48 -12.82
C VAL A 44 39.14 5.18 -13.23
N TYR A 45 39.14 5.71 -14.45
CA TYR A 45 40.21 6.54 -14.98
C TYR A 45 39.76 7.99 -14.99
N ASP A 46 40.54 8.88 -14.35
CA ASP A 46 40.31 10.32 -14.32
C ASP A 46 41.39 11.03 -15.14
N ARG A 47 40.99 11.58 -16.29
CA ARG A 47 41.89 12.27 -17.22
C ARG A 47 42.44 13.57 -16.66
N LYS A 48 41.68 14.27 -15.82
CA LYS A 48 42.00 15.60 -15.31
C LYS A 48 43.03 15.56 -14.19
N HIS A 49 42.91 14.55 -13.32
CA HIS A 49 43.86 14.34 -12.22
C HIS A 49 44.94 13.31 -12.54
N THR A 50 44.99 12.79 -13.77
CA THR A 50 45.93 11.73 -14.20
C THR A 50 45.91 10.50 -13.31
N GLN A 51 44.76 10.22 -12.68
CA GLN A 51 44.59 9.06 -11.81
C GLN A 51 44.17 7.87 -12.66
N THR A 52 45.05 6.87 -12.71
CA THR A 52 44.79 5.58 -13.33
C THR A 52 44.41 4.56 -12.26
N ASP A 53 43.44 3.69 -12.58
CA ASP A 53 43.08 2.53 -11.76
C ASP A 53 42.49 2.81 -10.37
N VAL A 54 41.65 3.84 -10.21
CA VAL A 54 40.92 4.04 -8.95
C VAL A 54 39.88 2.92 -8.78
N PRO A 55 39.97 2.06 -7.74
CA PRO A 55 39.05 0.95 -7.58
C PRO A 55 37.67 1.43 -7.14
N ALA A 56 36.62 0.88 -7.77
CA ALA A 56 35.23 1.14 -7.43
C ALA A 56 34.47 -0.18 -7.29
N ASN A 57 33.96 -0.45 -6.09
CA ASN A 57 33.26 -1.69 -5.77
C ASN A 57 31.78 -1.40 -5.58
N VAL A 58 30.91 -2.14 -6.26
CA VAL A 58 29.46 -2.02 -6.14
C VAL A 58 28.89 -3.39 -5.78
N THR A 59 28.11 -3.44 -4.70
CA THR A 59 27.33 -4.64 -4.36
C THR A 59 25.90 -4.44 -4.84
N VAL A 60 25.43 -5.30 -5.73
CA VAL A 60 24.07 -5.25 -6.26
C VAL A 60 23.24 -6.36 -5.61
N TYR A 61 22.12 -5.99 -5.01
CA TYR A 61 21.12 -6.91 -4.49
C TYR A 61 19.96 -6.95 -5.48
N VAL A 62 19.70 -8.12 -6.06
CA VAL A 62 18.57 -8.35 -6.96
C VAL A 62 17.52 -9.11 -6.19
N LYS A 63 16.29 -8.59 -6.17
CA LYS A 63 15.12 -9.20 -5.52
C LYS A 63 13.99 -9.28 -6.55
N GLU A 64 13.33 -10.42 -6.65
CA GLU A 64 12.16 -10.55 -7.51
C GLU A 64 10.91 -10.04 -6.77
N ILE A 65 10.18 -9.12 -7.39
CA ILE A 65 8.92 -8.58 -6.86
C ILE A 65 7.78 -9.12 -7.73
N SER A 66 6.96 -10.00 -7.15
CA SER A 66 5.84 -10.60 -7.87
C SER A 66 4.71 -9.58 -8.11
N HIS A 67 3.87 -9.83 -9.10
CA HIS A 67 2.67 -9.01 -9.32
C HIS A 67 1.73 -9.03 -8.09
N GLU A 68 1.62 -10.19 -7.43
CA GLU A 68 0.84 -10.32 -6.19
C GLU A 68 1.38 -9.42 -5.06
N ALA A 69 2.70 -9.26 -4.95
CA ALA A 69 3.32 -8.36 -3.97
C ALA A 69 2.95 -6.89 -4.22
N ILE A 70 2.88 -6.48 -5.49
CA ILE A 70 2.53 -5.12 -5.89
C ILE A 70 1.05 -4.85 -5.59
N ILE A 71 0.16 -5.78 -5.93
CA ILE A 71 -1.28 -5.65 -5.69
C ILE A 71 -1.59 -5.69 -4.19
N ASN A 72 -0.95 -6.58 -3.42
CA ASN A 72 -1.11 -6.66 -1.98
C ASN A 72 -0.07 -5.82 -1.23
N SER A 73 0.18 -4.60 -1.70
CA SER A 73 1.10 -3.66 -1.06
C SER A 73 0.38 -2.66 -0.16
N GLY A 74 1.06 -2.25 0.91
CA GLY A 74 0.75 -1.05 1.66
C GLY A 74 1.44 0.16 1.03
N SER A 75 0.96 1.35 1.35
CA SER A 75 1.53 2.59 0.84
C SER A 75 1.50 3.69 1.88
N ILE A 76 2.50 4.56 1.84
CA ILE A 76 2.53 5.81 2.60
C ILE A 76 2.98 6.96 1.71
N ARG A 77 2.45 8.14 1.97
CA ARG A 77 2.96 9.41 1.44
C ARG A 77 3.65 10.15 2.57
N ILE A 78 4.87 10.62 2.32
CA ILE A 78 5.62 11.43 3.28
C ILE A 78 5.88 12.82 2.74
N SER A 79 5.97 13.81 3.63
CA SER A 79 6.31 15.19 3.31
C SER A 79 7.68 15.59 3.85
N GLY A 80 8.27 16.63 3.25
CA GLY A 80 9.55 17.20 3.70
C GLY A 80 10.77 16.31 3.49
N MET A 81 10.66 15.22 2.75
CA MET A 81 11.76 14.29 2.48
C MET A 81 11.76 13.81 1.03
N SER A 82 12.92 13.83 0.39
CA SER A 82 13.11 13.28 -0.95
C SER A 82 13.26 11.76 -0.93
N ASP A 83 13.02 11.13 -2.07
CA ASP A 83 13.34 9.71 -2.29
C ASP A 83 14.83 9.42 -2.08
N GLU A 84 15.73 10.31 -2.54
CA GLU A 84 17.17 10.21 -2.30
C GLU A 84 17.51 10.20 -0.80
N ASP A 85 16.93 11.11 -0.02
CA ASP A 85 17.20 11.21 1.41
C ASP A 85 16.65 10.02 2.20
N PHE A 86 15.53 9.45 1.74
CA PHE A 86 14.95 8.27 2.36
C PHE A 86 15.86 7.04 2.24
N ILE A 87 16.54 6.86 1.10
CA ILE A 87 17.45 5.73 0.89
C ILE A 87 18.90 6.01 1.30
N ARG A 88 19.25 7.27 1.59
CA ARG A 88 20.64 7.71 1.83
C ARG A 88 21.29 6.98 3.01
N VAL A 89 22.50 6.47 2.78
CA VAL A 89 23.34 5.82 3.82
C VAL A 89 24.51 6.70 4.27
N TRP A 90 24.79 7.81 3.59
CA TRP A 90 25.90 8.69 3.94
C TRP A 90 25.44 9.85 4.82
N ASN A 91 26.02 9.97 6.02
CA ASN A 91 25.76 11.07 6.92
C ASN A 91 26.82 12.17 6.75
N TYR A 92 26.42 13.31 6.18
CA TYR A 92 27.30 14.45 5.94
C TYR A 92 27.79 15.15 7.21
N LYS A 93 27.05 15.04 8.32
CA LYS A 93 27.42 15.67 9.59
C LYS A 93 28.53 14.87 10.31
N THR A 94 28.45 13.54 10.26
CA THR A 94 29.43 12.66 10.91
C THR A 94 30.48 12.10 9.96
N LEU A 95 30.38 12.41 8.65
CA LEU A 95 31.24 11.90 7.59
C LEU A 95 31.39 10.37 7.62
N SER A 96 30.29 9.66 7.94
CA SER A 96 30.28 8.22 8.13
C SER A 96 29.07 7.55 7.44
N VAL A 97 29.18 6.24 7.23
CA VAL A 97 28.05 5.43 6.75
C VAL A 97 27.12 5.17 7.94
N ALA A 98 25.84 5.50 7.77
CA ALA A 98 24.77 5.28 8.72
C ALA A 98 23.66 4.44 8.07
N ARG A 99 22.77 3.90 8.90
CA ARG A 99 21.57 3.22 8.40
C ARG A 99 20.65 4.21 7.68
N SER A 100 20.08 3.77 6.57
CA SER A 100 19.12 4.58 5.80
C SER A 100 17.76 4.65 6.52
N LYS A 101 16.94 5.64 6.18
CA LYS A 101 15.56 5.73 6.66
C LYS A 101 14.73 4.56 6.16
N LEU A 102 14.97 4.11 4.92
CA LEU A 102 14.44 2.88 4.36
C LEU A 102 14.74 1.67 5.26
N ASP A 103 15.98 1.49 5.70
CA ASP A 103 16.36 0.35 6.53
C ASP A 103 15.69 0.39 7.92
N ILE A 104 15.57 1.57 8.52
CA ILE A 104 14.90 1.75 9.82
C ILE A 104 13.40 1.49 9.66
N PHE A 105 12.77 2.00 8.60
CA PHE A 105 11.36 1.76 8.30
C PHE A 105 11.08 0.26 8.05
N LYS A 106 11.95 -0.42 7.29
CA LYS A 106 11.87 -1.86 7.04
C LYS A 106 11.92 -2.69 8.32
N ASP A 107 12.85 -2.40 9.22
CA ASP A 107 12.93 -3.06 10.52
C ASP A 107 11.67 -2.79 11.35
N LYS A 108 11.20 -1.54 11.34
CA LYS A 108 10.04 -1.17 12.15
C LYS A 108 8.75 -1.84 11.66
N LEU A 109 8.59 -2.01 10.36
CA LEU A 109 7.52 -2.83 9.78
C LEU A 109 7.65 -4.30 10.15
N ALA A 110 8.86 -4.87 10.14
CA ALA A 110 9.10 -6.26 10.53
C ALA A 110 8.69 -6.51 11.98
N ASP A 111 9.07 -5.61 12.89
CA ASP A 111 8.70 -5.65 14.31
C ASP A 111 7.17 -5.59 14.50
N LEU A 112 6.51 -4.59 13.88
CA LEU A 112 5.07 -4.35 14.03
C LEU A 112 4.21 -5.46 13.41
N LEU A 113 4.67 -6.06 12.31
CA LEU A 113 3.97 -7.14 11.62
C LEU A 113 4.32 -8.52 12.18
N ASN A 114 5.26 -8.60 13.12
CA ASN A 114 5.81 -9.84 13.67
C ASN A 114 6.22 -10.82 12.55
N THR A 115 7.07 -10.34 11.63
CA THR A 115 7.63 -11.13 10.53
C THR A 115 9.13 -10.87 10.40
N GLU A 116 9.82 -11.73 9.66
CA GLU A 116 11.25 -11.56 9.39
C GLU A 116 11.51 -10.37 8.46
N ARG A 117 12.66 -9.75 8.63
CA ARG A 117 13.10 -8.60 7.84
C ARG A 117 13.17 -8.94 6.36
N GLU A 118 13.56 -10.16 5.99
CA GLU A 118 13.62 -10.61 4.60
C GLU A 118 12.25 -10.66 3.92
N ASN A 119 11.17 -10.76 4.70
CA ASN A 119 9.80 -10.84 4.19
C ASN A 119 9.13 -9.46 4.00
N ILE A 120 9.89 -8.38 4.17
CA ILE A 120 9.43 -7.00 3.95
C ILE A 120 10.14 -6.44 2.74
N ASP A 121 9.42 -6.09 1.68
CA ASP A 121 10.01 -5.49 0.48
C ASP A 121 9.51 -4.05 0.31
N ILE A 122 10.44 -3.09 0.42
CA ILE A 122 10.18 -1.70 0.02
C ILE A 122 10.62 -1.59 -1.43
N PHE A 123 9.67 -1.77 -2.34
CA PHE A 123 9.96 -1.92 -3.77
C PHE A 123 9.73 -0.63 -4.57
N SER A 124 9.20 0.42 -3.96
CA SER A 124 8.98 1.71 -4.61
C SER A 124 9.18 2.86 -3.63
N VAL A 125 10.01 3.83 -4.01
CA VAL A 125 10.23 5.11 -3.31
C VAL A 125 10.30 6.16 -4.41
N GLN A 126 9.25 6.98 -4.55
CA GLN A 126 9.08 7.86 -5.71
C GLN A 126 8.78 9.29 -5.27
N LEU A 127 9.67 10.21 -5.61
CA LEU A 127 9.43 11.64 -5.39
C LEU A 127 8.38 12.17 -6.38
N ARG A 128 7.31 12.73 -5.84
CA ARG A 128 6.28 13.46 -6.58
C ARG A 128 6.61 14.94 -6.56
N LYS A 129 6.75 15.54 -7.75
CA LYS A 129 6.98 16.97 -7.94
C LYS A 129 5.69 17.80 -7.75
N LYS A 130 4.95 17.54 -6.66
CA LYS A 130 3.86 18.40 -6.19
C LYS A 130 4.45 19.61 -5.44
N HIS A 131 3.63 20.61 -5.14
CA HIS A 131 4.02 21.76 -4.32
C HIS A 131 3.17 21.80 -3.04
N PRO A 132 3.71 21.46 -1.86
CA PRO A 132 5.09 21.02 -1.60
C PRO A 132 5.40 19.61 -2.14
N PRO A 133 6.69 19.25 -2.34
CA PRO A 133 7.07 17.92 -2.82
C PRO A 133 6.75 16.87 -1.75
N VAL A 134 6.29 15.71 -2.22
CA VAL A 134 5.95 14.55 -1.38
C VAL A 134 6.57 13.30 -1.97
N THR A 135 6.89 12.32 -1.13
CA THR A 135 7.48 11.05 -1.56
C THR A 135 6.52 9.91 -1.27
N ASP A 136 6.20 9.13 -2.30
CA ASP A 136 5.32 7.98 -2.20
C ASP A 136 6.16 6.72 -2.02
N ILE A 137 5.85 5.95 -0.99
CA ILE A 137 6.56 4.71 -0.64
C ILE A 137 5.56 3.56 -0.69
N ARG A 138 5.94 2.47 -1.36
CA ARG A 138 5.17 1.22 -1.37
C ARG A 138 6.00 0.07 -0.85
N PHE A 139 5.33 -0.76 -0.08
CA PHE A 139 5.94 -1.91 0.54
C PHE A 139 4.99 -3.10 0.57
N SER A 140 5.54 -4.30 0.47
CA SER A 140 4.81 -5.54 0.69
C SER A 140 5.39 -6.24 1.92
N ALA A 141 4.58 -7.08 2.54
CA ALA A 141 5.00 -7.98 3.59
C ALA A 141 4.34 -9.33 3.37
N HIS A 142 5.05 -10.41 3.70
CA HIS A 142 4.49 -11.75 3.61
C HIS A 142 4.88 -12.66 4.77
N GLY A 143 4.10 -13.72 4.92
CA GLY A 143 4.48 -14.92 5.65
C GLY A 143 4.42 -16.08 4.68
N ALA A 144 3.47 -17.00 4.88
CA ALA A 144 3.11 -18.00 3.87
C ALA A 144 2.46 -17.39 2.61
N HIS A 145 1.76 -16.27 2.77
CA HIS A 145 1.14 -15.48 1.70
C HIS A 145 1.37 -13.98 1.96
N TYR A 146 1.22 -13.17 0.91
CA TYR A 146 1.27 -11.71 1.05
C TYR A 146 0.12 -11.20 1.92
N TYR A 147 0.46 -10.31 2.86
CA TYR A 147 -0.54 -9.63 3.68
C TYR A 147 -1.34 -8.65 2.86
N LYS A 148 -2.64 -8.54 3.14
CA LYS A 148 -3.53 -7.64 2.42
C LYS A 148 -3.22 -6.17 2.73
N PRO A 149 -3.46 -5.24 1.77
CA PRO A 149 -3.21 -3.80 1.96
C PRO A 149 -3.86 -3.25 3.23
N ILE A 150 -5.10 -3.69 3.54
CA ILE A 150 -5.84 -3.26 4.72
C ILE A 150 -5.09 -3.56 6.04
N ARG A 151 -4.41 -4.71 6.13
CA ARG A 151 -3.60 -5.05 7.30
C ARG A 151 -2.36 -4.18 7.38
N LEU A 152 -1.68 -3.99 6.25
CA LEU A 152 -0.43 -3.21 6.17
C LEU A 152 -0.68 -1.74 6.54
N ASN A 153 -1.65 -1.12 5.85
CA ASN A 153 -2.03 0.26 6.08
C ASN A 153 -2.61 0.45 7.48
N GLY A 154 -3.46 -0.46 7.97
CA GLY A 154 -4.01 -0.37 9.32
C GLY A 154 -2.94 -0.43 10.42
N ILE A 155 -1.95 -1.31 10.28
CA ILE A 155 -0.82 -1.39 11.23
C ILE A 155 0.03 -0.12 11.20
N VAL A 156 0.34 0.40 10.01
CA VAL A 156 1.08 1.66 9.89
C VAL A 156 0.31 2.82 10.50
N LEU A 157 -1.00 2.90 10.27
CA LEU A 157 -1.84 3.99 10.76
C LEU A 157 -1.98 3.95 12.29
N MET A 158 -2.20 2.78 12.90
CA MET A 158 -2.25 2.65 14.37
C MET A 158 -0.93 2.96 15.08
N HIS A 159 0.20 2.80 14.39
CA HIS A 159 1.55 3.03 14.93
C HIS A 159 2.24 4.23 14.27
N ARG A 160 1.48 5.16 13.67
CA ARG A 160 2.00 6.29 12.90
C ARG A 160 3.06 7.08 13.68
N GLU A 161 2.72 7.56 14.88
CA GLU A 161 3.63 8.35 15.72
C GLU A 161 4.92 7.58 16.08
N GLU A 162 4.80 6.28 16.35
CA GLU A 162 5.95 5.43 16.69
C GLU A 162 6.90 5.29 15.50
N ILE A 163 6.34 5.08 14.30
CA ILE A 163 7.07 4.98 13.04
C ILE A 163 7.73 6.32 12.70
N GLU A 164 6.98 7.42 12.75
CA GLU A 164 7.49 8.76 12.45
C GLU A 164 8.63 9.16 13.37
N ARG A 165 8.51 8.87 14.68
CA ARG A 165 9.57 9.15 15.64
C ARG A 165 10.79 8.27 15.43
N ALA A 166 10.61 6.97 15.19
CA ALA A 166 11.72 6.03 15.03
C ALA A 166 12.49 6.26 13.74
N VAL A 167 11.76 6.45 12.63
CA VAL A 167 12.35 6.68 11.32
C VAL A 167 12.78 8.13 11.17
N GLY A 168 12.06 9.10 11.73
CA GLY A 168 12.27 10.53 11.52
C GLY A 168 11.73 10.98 10.16
N ILE A 169 10.45 10.69 9.91
CA ILE A 169 9.67 11.05 8.72
C ILE A 169 8.37 11.71 9.15
N ASN A 170 7.67 12.37 8.22
CA ASN A 170 6.33 12.92 8.42
C ASN A 170 5.38 12.25 7.42
N ILE A 171 4.50 11.37 7.89
CA ILE A 171 3.59 10.57 7.06
C ILE A 171 2.29 11.35 6.88
N THR A 172 2.06 11.94 5.71
CA THR A 172 0.84 12.71 5.45
C THR A 172 -0.34 11.87 5.00
N MET A 173 -0.11 10.62 4.59
CA MET A 173 -1.18 9.71 4.17
C MET A 173 -0.73 8.26 4.31
N VAL A 174 -1.62 7.40 4.81
CA VAL A 174 -1.45 5.95 4.85
C VAL A 174 -2.52 5.31 3.98
N GLY A 175 -2.11 4.44 3.06
CA GLY A 175 -2.98 3.97 1.98
C GLY A 175 -3.29 5.10 1.01
N ILE A 176 -2.31 5.46 0.17
CA ILE A 176 -2.40 6.58 -0.78
C ILE A 176 -3.72 6.50 -1.57
N ASP A 177 -4.51 7.56 -1.43
CA ASP A 177 -5.83 7.74 -1.99
C ASP A 177 -5.88 9.10 -2.70
N GLU A 178 -5.93 9.09 -4.03
CA GLU A 178 -6.09 10.32 -4.83
C GLU A 178 -7.56 10.75 -4.95
N CYS A 179 -8.51 9.92 -4.49
CA CYS A 179 -9.93 10.21 -4.42
C CYS A 179 -10.34 10.84 -3.07
N LEU A 180 -9.47 10.87 -2.07
CA LEU A 180 -9.78 11.30 -0.70
C LEU A 180 -10.46 12.68 -0.61
N TYR A 181 -10.04 13.64 -1.44
CA TYR A 181 -10.61 14.99 -1.42
C TYR A 181 -11.67 15.14 -2.52
N GLU A 182 -12.91 15.41 -2.09
CA GLU A 182 -14.04 15.65 -2.98
C GLU A 182 -13.77 16.80 -3.97
N ASN A 183 -14.26 16.66 -5.20
CA ASN A 183 -14.21 17.67 -6.25
C ASN A 183 -12.79 18.18 -6.61
N GLN A 184 -11.73 17.52 -6.16
CA GLN A 184 -10.37 17.81 -6.63
C GLN A 184 -10.06 17.09 -7.93
N MET A 185 -10.34 15.78 -7.97
CA MET A 185 -10.02 14.93 -9.13
C MET A 185 -11.27 14.56 -9.94
N CYS A 186 -12.41 14.36 -9.27
CA CYS A 186 -13.66 13.91 -9.87
C CYS A 186 -14.85 14.68 -9.26
N GLU A 187 -15.82 15.05 -10.10
CA GLU A 187 -17.12 15.59 -9.69
C GLU A 187 -18.10 14.40 -9.53
N GLY A 188 -18.03 13.70 -8.40
CA GLY A 188 -18.86 12.53 -8.08
C GLY A 188 -18.04 11.28 -7.76
N SER A 189 -18.49 10.12 -8.25
CA SER A 189 -17.85 8.83 -7.98
C SER A 189 -16.36 8.78 -8.37
N CYS A 190 -15.51 8.20 -7.51
CA CYS A 190 -14.07 8.11 -7.72
C CYS A 190 -13.51 6.78 -7.20
N THR A 191 -12.60 6.17 -7.96
CA THR A 191 -11.90 4.94 -7.60
C THR A 191 -10.40 5.06 -7.85
N ASN A 192 -9.59 4.56 -6.91
CA ASN A 192 -8.14 4.49 -7.08
C ASN A 192 -7.73 3.26 -7.89
N VAL A 193 -6.94 3.48 -8.94
CA VAL A 193 -6.35 2.42 -9.76
C VAL A 193 -4.83 2.46 -9.67
N LEU A 194 -4.21 1.28 -9.63
CA LEU A 194 -2.76 1.13 -9.66
C LEU A 194 -2.27 1.04 -11.09
N ASP A 195 -1.57 2.08 -11.55
CA ASP A 195 -0.82 2.04 -12.80
C ASP A 195 0.59 1.53 -12.55
N ILE A 196 0.93 0.38 -13.14
CA ILE A 196 2.23 -0.28 -12.95
C ILE A 196 3.01 -0.14 -14.25
N SER A 197 4.08 0.66 -14.23
CA SER A 197 4.90 0.88 -15.41
C SER A 197 5.86 -0.28 -15.65
N ASN A 198 6.07 -0.59 -16.94
CA ASN A 198 7.14 -1.50 -17.37
C ASN A 198 8.54 -0.88 -17.27
N LEU A 199 8.64 0.43 -17.02
CA LEU A 199 9.90 1.12 -16.82
C LEU A 199 10.22 1.25 -15.32
N PRO A 200 11.45 0.95 -14.90
CA PRO A 200 11.81 1.08 -13.50
C PRO A 200 11.88 2.54 -13.05
N TYR A 201 11.87 2.74 -11.73
CA TYR A 201 12.20 4.02 -11.10
C TYR A 201 13.55 3.89 -10.40
N MET A 202 14.53 4.70 -10.79
CA MET A 202 15.87 4.71 -10.18
C MET A 202 16.01 5.93 -9.27
N VAL A 203 16.33 5.66 -8.01
CA VAL A 203 16.74 6.66 -7.03
C VAL A 203 18.25 6.52 -6.83
N ASN A 204 19.00 7.61 -6.97
CA ASN A 204 20.45 7.63 -6.77
C ASN A 204 20.84 8.58 -5.65
N ALA A 205 21.25 8.04 -4.50
CA ALA A 205 21.70 8.81 -3.34
C ALA A 205 23.23 8.71 -3.14
N ASN A 206 23.97 8.72 -4.26
CA ASN A 206 25.43 8.73 -4.38
C ASN A 206 26.12 7.43 -3.96
N LYS A 207 26.06 7.07 -2.67
CA LYS A 207 26.67 5.84 -2.12
C LYS A 207 25.74 4.63 -2.14
N THR A 208 24.48 4.86 -2.51
CA THR A 208 23.42 3.85 -2.58
C THR A 208 22.46 4.25 -3.68
N ALA A 209 21.88 3.26 -4.32
CA ALA A 209 20.86 3.44 -5.33
C ALA A 209 19.79 2.37 -5.16
N LEU A 210 18.54 2.74 -5.42
CA LEU A 210 17.40 1.84 -5.43
C LEU A 210 16.79 1.87 -6.82
N VAL A 211 16.67 0.69 -7.44
CA VAL A 211 15.90 0.53 -8.68
C VAL A 211 14.64 -0.24 -8.31
N GLY A 212 13.52 0.47 -8.28
CA GLY A 212 12.23 -0.05 -7.86
C GLY A 212 11.23 -0.17 -9.00
N VAL A 213 10.05 -0.69 -8.66
CA VAL A 213 8.89 -0.70 -9.55
C VAL A 213 8.27 0.70 -9.54
N ARG A 214 8.07 1.27 -10.72
CA ARG A 214 7.31 2.52 -10.87
C ARG A 214 5.83 2.20 -10.81
N VAL A 215 5.18 2.68 -9.75
CA VAL A 215 3.75 2.44 -9.51
C VAL A 215 3.09 3.75 -9.12
N ASP A 216 2.07 4.14 -9.87
CA ASP A 216 1.31 5.36 -9.62
C ASP A 216 -0.11 4.99 -9.15
N VAL A 217 -0.66 5.78 -8.23
CA VAL A 217 -2.10 5.75 -7.92
C VAL A 217 -2.75 6.81 -8.79
N ILE A 218 -3.70 6.39 -9.61
CA ILE A 218 -4.44 7.27 -10.51
C ILE A 218 -5.92 7.22 -10.11
N PRO A 219 -6.59 8.37 -9.98
CA PRO A 219 -8.03 8.42 -9.80
C PRO A 219 -8.75 8.15 -11.12
N GLU A 220 -9.74 7.27 -11.10
CA GLU A 220 -10.71 7.09 -12.18
C GLU A 220 -12.08 7.55 -11.70
N CYS A 221 -12.72 8.46 -12.43
CA CYS A 221 -14.03 9.02 -12.09
C CYS A 221 -15.18 8.04 -12.40
N THR A 222 -15.11 6.86 -11.79
CA THR A 222 -16.12 5.82 -11.85
C THR A 222 -16.32 5.22 -10.46
N CYS A 223 -17.47 4.58 -10.24
CA CYS A 223 -17.72 3.81 -9.03
C CYS A 223 -17.19 2.38 -9.21
N GLY A 224 -16.01 2.07 -8.68
CA GLY A 224 -15.35 0.78 -8.80
C GLY A 224 -16.14 -0.37 -8.16
N ALA A 225 -16.91 -0.05 -7.13
CA ALA A 225 -17.82 -0.98 -6.46
C ALA A 225 -18.96 -1.48 -7.37
N ARG A 226 -19.28 -0.77 -8.46
CA ARG A 226 -20.41 -1.08 -9.37
C ARG A 226 -20.00 -1.28 -10.83
N ASN A 227 -19.01 -0.53 -11.31
CA ASN A 227 -18.52 -0.61 -12.67
C ASN A 227 -17.38 -1.63 -12.74
N PHE A 228 -17.73 -2.86 -13.15
CA PHE A 228 -16.74 -3.84 -13.58
C PHE A 228 -16.16 -3.37 -14.92
N THR A 229 -15.13 -2.51 -14.89
CA THR A 229 -14.45 -1.98 -16.09
C THR A 229 -13.76 -3.07 -16.92
N GLN A 230 -13.68 -4.31 -16.42
CA GLN A 230 -13.21 -5.48 -17.16
C GLN A 230 -14.32 -6.52 -17.31
N ALA A 231 -14.42 -7.07 -18.52
CA ALA A 231 -15.22 -8.27 -18.78
C ALA A 231 -14.70 -9.42 -17.90
N GLU A 232 -15.56 -9.89 -17.00
CA GLU A 232 -15.17 -10.92 -16.06
C GLU A 232 -15.17 -12.29 -16.72
N THR A 233 -13.99 -12.88 -16.80
CA THR A 233 -13.79 -14.25 -17.25
C THR A 233 -13.25 -15.08 -16.09
N CYS A 234 -13.41 -16.39 -16.14
CA CYS A 234 -12.83 -17.26 -15.11
C CYS A 234 -11.29 -17.22 -15.09
N ARG A 235 -10.64 -16.66 -16.12
CA ARG A 235 -9.19 -16.40 -16.12
C ARG A 235 -8.76 -15.41 -15.03
N ASN A 236 -9.63 -14.47 -14.68
CA ASN A 236 -9.32 -13.44 -13.68
C ASN A 236 -9.63 -13.90 -12.25
N SER A 237 -9.96 -15.18 -12.04
CA SER A 237 -10.33 -15.76 -10.74
C SER A 237 -11.34 -14.93 -9.94
N PRO A 238 -12.53 -14.62 -10.49
CA PRO A 238 -13.49 -13.72 -9.86
C PRO A 238 -14.18 -14.31 -8.62
N CYS A 239 -14.06 -15.62 -8.38
CA CYS A 239 -14.64 -16.28 -7.21
C CYS A 239 -13.66 -16.27 -6.04
N TYR A 240 -14.08 -15.68 -4.92
CA TYR A 240 -13.28 -15.59 -3.71
C TYR A 240 -13.28 -16.91 -2.92
N ASN A 241 -12.35 -17.01 -1.97
CA ASN A 241 -12.34 -18.06 -0.94
C ASN A 241 -12.35 -19.50 -1.47
N GLY A 242 -11.71 -19.76 -2.61
CA GLY A 242 -11.66 -21.08 -3.24
C GLY A 242 -12.94 -21.47 -3.99
N GLY A 243 -13.82 -20.51 -4.26
CA GLY A 243 -14.99 -20.70 -5.11
C GLY A 243 -14.60 -21.18 -6.51
N ARG A 244 -15.32 -22.18 -7.04
CA ARG A 244 -15.13 -22.65 -8.41
C ARG A 244 -15.88 -21.73 -9.36
N CYS A 245 -15.13 -21.15 -10.29
CA CYS A 245 -15.68 -20.30 -11.34
C CYS A 245 -16.28 -21.11 -12.48
N ILE A 246 -17.47 -20.70 -12.95
CA ILE A 246 -18.23 -21.34 -14.03
C ILE A 246 -18.67 -20.25 -15.02
N GLU A 247 -18.19 -20.32 -16.26
CA GLU A 247 -18.66 -19.48 -17.36
C GLU A 247 -19.97 -20.04 -17.93
N GLY A 248 -21.03 -19.23 -17.95
CA GLY A 248 -22.34 -19.59 -18.47
C GLY A 248 -22.80 -18.66 -19.60
N LYS A 249 -23.87 -19.07 -20.30
CA LYS A 249 -24.47 -18.31 -21.41
C LYS A 249 -24.99 -16.91 -21.00
N TYR A 250 -25.29 -16.73 -19.73
CA TYR A 250 -25.84 -15.49 -19.15
C TYR A 250 -24.83 -14.73 -18.28
N GLY A 251 -23.55 -15.08 -18.36
CA GLY A 251 -22.48 -14.52 -17.53
C GLY A 251 -21.83 -15.56 -16.63
N LEU A 252 -21.07 -15.08 -15.67
CA LEU A 252 -20.24 -15.88 -14.78
C LEU A 252 -20.98 -16.25 -13.48
N THR A 253 -20.72 -17.43 -12.93
CA THR A 253 -21.27 -17.87 -11.64
C THR A 253 -20.23 -18.59 -10.81
N CYS A 254 -20.28 -18.41 -9.49
CA CYS A 254 -19.36 -19.06 -8.54
C CYS A 254 -20.06 -20.16 -7.73
N SER A 255 -19.46 -21.35 -7.71
CA SER A 255 -19.86 -22.43 -6.79
C SER A 255 -19.01 -22.32 -5.52
N CYS A 256 -19.66 -21.99 -4.41
CA CYS A 256 -18.98 -21.68 -3.16
C CYS A 256 -18.72 -22.93 -2.31
N PRO A 257 -17.52 -23.06 -1.72
CA PRO A 257 -17.25 -24.11 -0.75
C PRO A 257 -18.11 -23.90 0.52
N PRO A 258 -18.33 -24.97 1.31
CA PRO A 258 -19.08 -24.87 2.57
C PRO A 258 -18.54 -23.75 3.48
N GLY A 259 -19.45 -22.91 4.00
CA GLY A 259 -19.10 -21.79 4.87
C GLY A 259 -18.89 -20.44 4.17
N TYR A 260 -18.99 -20.40 2.84
CA TYR A 260 -18.94 -19.15 2.05
C TYR A 260 -20.20 -19.00 1.22
N THR A 261 -20.67 -17.76 1.10
CA THR A 261 -21.90 -17.42 0.36
C THR A 261 -21.72 -16.15 -0.47
N GLY A 262 -22.76 -15.77 -1.21
CA GLY A 262 -22.77 -14.61 -2.09
C GLY A 262 -22.38 -14.94 -3.54
N PRO A 263 -22.65 -14.03 -4.49
CA PRO A 263 -22.44 -14.25 -5.94
C PRO A 263 -21.02 -14.68 -6.32
N ARG A 264 -20.03 -14.29 -5.51
CA ARG A 264 -18.61 -14.61 -5.71
C ARG A 264 -17.98 -15.27 -4.49
N CYS A 265 -18.78 -15.88 -3.61
CA CYS A 265 -18.28 -16.53 -2.39
C CYS A 265 -17.55 -15.56 -1.45
N GLN A 266 -17.86 -14.27 -1.54
CA GLN A 266 -17.20 -13.20 -0.79
C GLN A 266 -17.77 -13.02 0.63
N GLN A 267 -19.00 -13.46 0.87
CA GLN A 267 -19.63 -13.31 2.18
C GLN A 267 -18.97 -14.26 3.16
N THR A 268 -18.55 -13.72 4.30
CA THR A 268 -17.91 -14.47 5.38
C THR A 268 -18.55 -14.09 6.71
N SER A 269 -18.72 -15.07 7.60
CA SER A 269 -19.14 -14.80 8.97
C SER A 269 -17.93 -14.63 9.88
N ARG A 270 -18.01 -13.71 10.84
CA ARG A 270 -17.03 -13.51 11.90
C ARG A 270 -17.74 -13.50 13.25
N SER A 271 -17.07 -14.02 14.26
CA SER A 271 -17.60 -14.06 15.63
C SER A 271 -16.71 -13.23 16.55
N PHE A 272 -17.32 -12.30 17.26
CA PHE A 272 -16.63 -11.40 18.20
C PHE A 272 -17.07 -11.72 19.63
N ARG A 273 -16.10 -11.79 20.56
CA ARG A 273 -16.36 -12.06 21.99
C ARG A 273 -16.37 -10.79 22.86
N GLY A 274 -16.52 -9.62 22.23
CA GLY A 274 -16.66 -8.31 22.91
C GLY A 274 -15.51 -7.34 22.67
N THR A 275 -14.26 -7.81 22.58
CA THR A 275 -13.07 -6.95 22.33
C THR A 275 -12.42 -7.20 20.97
N GLY A 276 -13.00 -8.09 20.18
CA GLY A 276 -12.51 -8.39 18.84
C GLY A 276 -13.05 -7.42 17.81
N TRP A 277 -12.27 -7.18 16.76
CA TRP A 277 -12.64 -6.40 15.59
C TRP A 277 -12.05 -7.06 14.33
N ALA A 278 -12.50 -6.65 13.16
CA ALA A 278 -11.95 -7.08 11.89
C ALA A 278 -11.88 -5.88 10.94
N TRP A 279 -10.77 -5.72 10.24
CA TRP A 279 -10.66 -4.70 9.20
C TRP A 279 -11.09 -5.24 7.84
N TYR A 280 -11.81 -4.37 7.13
CA TYR A 280 -12.23 -4.57 5.76
C TYR A 280 -11.73 -3.38 4.93
N PRO A 281 -11.59 -3.53 3.60
CA PRO A 281 -11.40 -2.39 2.72
C PRO A 281 -12.41 -1.28 3.02
N SER A 282 -11.98 -0.02 2.90
CA SER A 282 -12.86 1.14 3.04
C SER A 282 -13.99 1.10 2.01
N LEU A 283 -15.11 1.74 2.34
CA LEU A 283 -16.18 1.94 1.37
C LEU A 283 -15.69 2.88 0.27
N GLU A 284 -16.00 2.55 -0.98
CA GLU A 284 -15.65 3.39 -2.13
C GLU A 284 -16.61 4.57 -2.27
N MET A 285 -16.10 5.69 -2.79
CA MET A 285 -16.87 6.91 -3.01
C MET A 285 -17.73 6.77 -4.26
N CYS A 286 -19.02 6.49 -4.06
CA CYS A 286 -20.01 6.33 -5.11
C CYS A 286 -21.24 7.20 -4.83
N ASP A 287 -21.76 7.89 -5.85
CA ASP A 287 -22.91 8.81 -5.72
C ASP A 287 -24.18 8.13 -5.22
N ASN A 288 -24.34 6.85 -5.53
CA ASN A 288 -25.36 5.99 -4.97
C ASN A 288 -24.67 4.76 -4.39
N SER A 289 -24.86 4.49 -3.10
CA SER A 289 -24.31 3.29 -2.44
C SER A 289 -25.45 2.43 -1.89
N HIS A 290 -25.18 1.13 -1.70
CA HIS A 290 -26.09 0.25 -0.97
C HIS A 290 -25.21 -0.67 -0.14
N LEU A 291 -25.30 -0.50 1.17
CA LEU A 291 -24.55 -1.28 2.13
C LEU A 291 -25.52 -2.20 2.87
N SER A 292 -25.19 -3.48 2.91
CA SER A 292 -25.96 -4.44 3.67
C SER A 292 -25.07 -5.44 4.39
N PHE A 293 -25.48 -5.81 5.60
CA PHE A 293 -24.84 -6.86 6.39
C PHE A 293 -25.85 -7.53 7.31
N GLU A 294 -25.49 -8.74 7.75
CA GLU A 294 -26.28 -9.53 8.68
C GLU A 294 -25.54 -9.70 10.00
N PHE A 295 -26.26 -9.67 11.11
CA PHE A 295 -25.69 -9.84 12.44
C PHE A 295 -26.64 -10.62 13.36
N ILE A 296 -26.07 -11.18 14.43
CA ILE A 296 -26.76 -11.89 15.51
C ILE A 296 -26.09 -11.52 16.83
N THR A 297 -26.87 -11.10 17.82
CA THR A 297 -26.31 -10.67 19.11
C THR A 297 -27.32 -10.82 20.25
N ARG A 298 -26.81 -10.95 21.48
CA ARG A 298 -27.57 -10.83 22.74
C ARG A 298 -27.15 -9.60 23.55
N LYS A 299 -26.29 -8.76 22.99
CA LYS A 299 -25.85 -7.50 23.59
C LYS A 299 -26.74 -6.40 23.05
N SER A 300 -27.35 -5.63 23.94
CA SER A 300 -28.22 -4.51 23.61
C SER A 300 -27.47 -3.27 23.12
N GLU A 301 -26.15 -3.25 23.29
CA GLU A 301 -25.29 -2.11 22.94
C GLU A 301 -23.98 -2.58 22.27
N GLY A 302 -23.52 -1.84 21.27
CA GLY A 302 -22.24 -2.08 20.60
C GLY A 302 -22.17 -1.51 19.18
N VAL A 303 -20.94 -1.34 18.66
CA VAL A 303 -20.69 -0.94 17.28
C VAL A 303 -20.72 -2.18 16.38
N LEU A 304 -21.51 -2.14 15.31
CA LEU A 304 -21.62 -3.21 14.32
C LEU A 304 -20.73 -2.95 13.10
N LEU A 305 -20.66 -1.70 12.66
CA LEU A 305 -19.84 -1.26 11.53
C LEU A 305 -19.30 0.14 11.82
N TYR A 306 -18.04 0.37 11.51
CA TYR A 306 -17.44 1.69 11.50
C TYR A 306 -16.55 1.82 10.27
N ASN A 307 -16.77 2.86 9.46
CA ASN A 307 -15.89 3.26 8.38
C ASN A 307 -15.60 4.74 8.55
N GLY A 308 -14.34 5.06 8.83
CA GLY A 308 -13.86 6.40 9.17
C GLY A 308 -12.47 6.32 9.78
N PRO A 309 -11.91 7.44 10.26
CA PRO A 309 -10.59 7.49 10.88
C PRO A 309 -10.47 6.59 12.12
N ILE A 310 -9.48 5.69 12.14
CA ILE A 310 -9.22 4.80 13.28
C ILE A 310 -8.29 5.42 14.34
N VAL A 311 -7.64 6.52 14.00
CA VAL A 311 -6.80 7.32 14.89
C VAL A 311 -7.32 8.75 14.91
N PRO A 312 -7.25 9.45 16.05
CA PRO A 312 -7.56 10.86 16.09
C PRO A 312 -6.67 11.63 15.12
N PRO A 313 -7.21 12.68 14.47
CA PRO A 313 -6.38 13.52 13.62
C PRO A 313 -5.35 14.30 14.43
N GLU A 314 -4.22 14.60 13.78
CA GLU A 314 -3.26 15.55 14.35
C GLU A 314 -3.82 16.98 14.30
N PRO A 315 -3.53 17.84 15.30
CA PRO A 315 -4.12 19.17 15.41
C PRO A 315 -3.87 20.11 14.23
N GLU A 316 -2.84 19.82 13.41
CA GLU A 316 -2.40 20.65 12.28
C GLU A 316 -2.81 20.09 10.91
N GLU A 317 -3.47 18.92 10.87
CA GLU A 317 -3.93 18.31 9.62
C GLU A 317 -5.35 18.77 9.25
N ILE A 318 -5.58 19.02 7.96
CA ILE A 318 -6.94 19.21 7.42
C ILE A 318 -7.61 17.83 7.45
N VAL A 319 -8.52 17.63 8.40
CA VAL A 319 -9.09 16.31 8.66
C VAL A 319 -10.31 16.09 7.78
N VAL A 320 -10.25 15.08 6.92
CA VAL A 320 -11.46 14.41 6.44
C VAL A 320 -11.94 13.55 7.61
N SER A 321 -12.85 14.11 8.41
CA SER A 321 -13.44 13.42 9.57
C SER A 321 -14.65 12.58 9.18
N ASP A 322 -14.82 12.32 7.89
CA ASP A 322 -15.97 11.62 7.35
C ASP A 322 -16.06 10.22 7.94
N PHE A 323 -17.25 9.88 8.41
CA PHE A 323 -17.48 8.55 8.95
C PHE A 323 -18.92 8.09 8.78
N ILE A 324 -19.07 6.78 8.76
CA ILE A 324 -20.33 6.07 8.94
C ILE A 324 -20.16 5.07 10.09
N SER A 325 -21.05 5.14 11.08
CA SER A 325 -21.14 4.21 12.21
C SER A 325 -22.52 3.61 12.27
N VAL A 326 -22.60 2.27 12.32
CA VAL A 326 -23.83 1.53 12.58
C VAL A 326 -23.69 0.87 13.94
N GLU A 327 -24.58 1.23 14.86
CA GLU A 327 -24.54 0.86 16.26
C GLU A 327 -25.86 0.23 16.69
N LEU A 328 -25.81 -0.49 17.80
CA LEU A 328 -26.97 -0.88 18.56
C LEU A 328 -27.03 -0.05 19.84
N GLU A 329 -28.17 0.57 20.10
CA GLU A 329 -28.47 1.32 21.33
C GLU A 329 -29.77 0.78 21.92
N ARG A 330 -29.68 0.16 23.11
CA ARG A 330 -30.83 -0.47 23.80
C ARG A 330 -31.62 -1.40 22.88
N GLY A 331 -30.91 -2.20 22.08
CA GLY A 331 -31.48 -3.18 21.16
C GLY A 331 -32.09 -2.59 19.88
N ASN A 332 -32.00 -1.27 19.66
CA ASN A 332 -32.44 -0.61 18.44
C ASN A 332 -31.23 -0.15 17.61
N PRO A 333 -31.28 -0.24 16.28
CA PRO A 333 -30.20 0.23 15.43
C PRO A 333 -30.14 1.76 15.39
N ARG A 334 -28.92 2.28 15.41
CA ARG A 334 -28.55 3.69 15.37
C ARG A 334 -27.50 3.89 14.27
N LEU A 335 -27.75 4.81 13.36
CA LEU A 335 -26.85 5.18 12.28
C LEU A 335 -26.34 6.60 12.54
N LEU A 336 -25.02 6.76 12.49
CA LEU A 336 -24.33 8.05 12.53
C LEU A 336 -23.58 8.22 11.22
N ILE A 337 -23.77 9.37 10.57
CA ILE A 337 -23.06 9.73 9.33
C ILE A 337 -22.58 11.17 9.46
N ASP A 338 -21.32 11.41 9.14
CA ASP A 338 -20.77 12.74 8.95
C ASP A 338 -19.95 12.74 7.67
N PHE A 339 -20.23 13.70 6.78
CA PHE A 339 -19.47 13.96 5.55
C PHE A 339 -19.00 15.42 5.50
N GLY A 340 -18.68 16.00 6.66
CA GLY A 340 -18.12 17.35 6.79
C GLY A 340 -19.15 18.47 7.01
N SER A 341 -20.45 18.17 7.02
CA SER A 341 -21.52 19.14 7.35
C SER A 341 -22.10 18.98 8.76
N GLY A 342 -21.53 18.06 9.55
CA GLY A 342 -21.98 17.70 10.88
C GLY A 342 -22.65 16.34 10.90
N THR A 343 -22.74 15.78 12.11
CA THR A 343 -23.19 14.40 12.28
C THR A 343 -24.71 14.29 12.21
N LEU A 344 -25.20 13.58 11.19
CA LEU A 344 -26.57 13.10 11.10
C LEU A 344 -26.74 11.87 11.98
N GLU A 345 -27.77 11.86 12.80
CA GLU A 345 -28.15 10.72 13.64
C GLU A 345 -29.54 10.21 13.26
N LEU A 346 -29.62 8.93 12.92
CA LEU A 346 -30.88 8.23 12.66
C LEU A 346 -31.05 7.08 13.66
N ARG A 347 -32.13 7.11 14.44
CA ARG A 347 -32.54 6.01 15.32
C ARG A 347 -33.78 5.35 14.75
N VAL A 348 -33.71 4.05 14.51
CA VAL A 348 -34.84 3.29 13.97
C VAL A 348 -35.44 2.45 15.07
N LYS A 349 -36.66 2.78 15.49
CA LYS A 349 -37.40 1.98 16.47
C LYS A 349 -38.01 0.76 15.79
N THR A 350 -37.52 -0.42 16.15
CA THR A 350 -38.00 -1.68 15.58
C THR A 350 -39.20 -2.22 16.36
N LYS A 351 -39.99 -3.12 15.74
CA LYS A 351 -41.12 -3.78 16.41
C LYS A 351 -40.66 -4.74 17.53
N LYS A 352 -39.49 -5.33 17.35
CA LYS A 352 -38.80 -6.21 18.30
C LYS A 352 -37.37 -5.74 18.46
N SER A 353 -36.83 -5.91 19.66
CA SER A 353 -35.42 -5.65 19.95
C SER A 353 -34.53 -6.57 19.10
N LEU A 354 -33.43 -6.05 18.56
CA LEU A 354 -32.51 -6.81 17.68
C LEU A 354 -31.41 -7.56 18.46
N ASP A 355 -31.44 -7.51 19.79
CA ASP A 355 -30.58 -8.26 20.71
C ASP A 355 -31.24 -9.55 21.23
N ASP A 356 -32.14 -10.13 20.44
CA ASP A 356 -32.91 -11.33 20.77
C ASP A 356 -32.15 -12.64 20.52
N GLY A 357 -30.93 -12.58 19.97
CA GLY A 357 -30.14 -13.74 19.63
C GLY A 357 -30.56 -14.42 18.33
N GLU A 358 -31.31 -13.73 17.47
CA GLU A 358 -31.66 -14.18 16.11
C GLU A 358 -30.87 -13.39 15.05
N TRP A 359 -30.89 -13.88 13.81
CA TRP A 359 -30.26 -13.19 12.68
C TRP A 359 -31.11 -12.02 12.20
N HIS A 360 -30.48 -10.85 12.08
CA HIS A 360 -31.07 -9.63 11.54
C HIS A 360 -30.24 -9.10 10.38
N ARG A 361 -30.90 -8.43 9.44
CA ARG A 361 -30.27 -7.77 8.30
C ARG A 361 -30.49 -6.27 8.37
N ILE A 362 -29.43 -5.51 8.12
CA ILE A 362 -29.47 -4.05 7.96
C ILE A 362 -29.18 -3.73 6.50
N ASP A 363 -30.02 -2.90 5.90
CA ASP A 363 -29.84 -2.33 4.56
C ASP A 363 -29.82 -0.80 4.67
N ILE A 364 -28.78 -0.18 4.12
CA ILE A 364 -28.54 1.27 4.10
C ILE A 364 -28.48 1.69 2.63
N PHE A 365 -29.34 2.62 2.25
CA PHE A 365 -29.52 3.12 0.89
C PHE A 365 -29.10 4.57 0.75
#